data_AF-A0A947MKN1-F1
#
_entry.id   AF-A0A947MKN1-F1
#
_cell.length_a   1.000
_cell.length_b   1.000
_cell.length_c   1.000
_cell.angle_alpha   90.00
_cell.angle_beta   90.00
_cell.angle_gamma   90.00
#
_symmetry.space_group_name_H-M   'P 1'
#
loop_
_entity.id
_entity.type
_entity.pdbx_description
1 polymer ?
#
loop_
_entity_poly.entity_id
_entity_poly.type
_entity_poly.pdbx_seq_one_letter_code
_entity_poly.pdbx_strand_id
1 'polypeptide(L)'
;MRSIWFSLPVIFACLGLPVQALAPYATPLDALLLPRTPVKTLQAGGKSPVYLQLSQRHHTEVLSHYLALTHQNEWKLDFPSLSEAQIWVQALKKSREPEVFMLNLSHRKSKFNAYLTIGALTGTSAQAGRTIITIYTTPQAFGRSGR
;
A
#
# COMPACT_ATOMS: atom_id res chain seq x y z
N MET A 1 14.76 -3.10 -61.55
CA MET A 1 15.88 -2.73 -60.66
C MET A 1 15.41 -1.64 -59.70
N ARG A 2 15.80 -1.74 -58.41
CA ARG A 2 15.58 -0.82 -57.28
C ARG A 2 14.30 -0.95 -56.44
N SER A 3 14.32 -1.99 -55.58
CA SER A 3 14.36 -1.94 -54.10
C SER A 3 13.64 -0.86 -53.26
N ILE A 4 12.75 -1.37 -52.37
CA ILE A 4 12.55 -1.08 -50.90
C ILE A 4 12.06 0.36 -50.58
N TRP A 5 11.04 0.64 -49.75
CA TRP A 5 10.92 0.38 -48.31
C TRP A 5 9.45 0.30 -47.84
N PHE A 6 9.15 -0.75 -47.06
CA PHE A 6 7.95 -0.85 -46.22
C PHE A 6 8.14 0.00 -44.97
N SER A 7 7.23 0.92 -44.70
CA SER A 7 7.08 1.53 -43.38
C SER A 7 5.79 1.02 -42.74
N LEU A 8 5.94 0.02 -41.86
CA LEU A 8 4.92 -0.36 -40.89
C LEU A 8 4.89 0.71 -39.78
N PRO A 9 3.72 1.24 -39.39
CA PRO A 9 3.62 1.98 -38.14
C PRO A 9 3.75 1.00 -36.98
N VAL A 10 4.74 1.26 -36.12
CA VAL A 10 4.94 0.60 -34.83
C VAL A 10 3.68 0.83 -34.00
N ILE A 11 2.88 -0.22 -33.81
CA ILE A 11 1.80 -0.23 -32.83
C ILE A 11 2.47 -0.32 -31.46
N PHE A 12 2.74 0.84 -30.87
CA PHE A 12 3.02 0.93 -29.44
C PHE A 12 1.71 0.58 -28.72
N ALA A 13 1.60 -0.67 -28.31
CA ALA A 13 0.64 -1.10 -27.31
C ALA A 13 1.00 -0.40 -25.99
N CYS A 14 0.54 0.84 -25.80
CA CYS A 14 0.41 1.41 -24.48
C CYS A 14 -0.63 0.56 -23.74
N LEU A 15 -0.13 -0.36 -22.92
CA LEU A 15 -0.87 -1.03 -21.87
C LEU A 15 -1.67 0.03 -21.11
N GLY A 16 -2.97 0.11 -21.42
CA GLY A 16 -3.94 0.92 -20.71
C GLY A 16 -4.11 0.39 -19.30
N LEU A 17 -3.21 0.80 -18.41
CA LEU A 17 -3.55 0.87 -17.00
C LEU A 17 -4.63 1.95 -16.89
N PRO A 18 -5.82 1.65 -16.36
CA PRO A 18 -6.74 2.71 -16.01
C PRO A 18 -6.06 3.53 -14.91
N VAL A 19 -5.49 4.67 -15.30
CA VAL A 19 -5.29 5.78 -14.37
C VAL A 19 -6.68 6.27 -14.03
N GLN A 20 -7.37 5.53 -13.16
CA GLN A 20 -8.42 6.12 -12.35
C GLN A 20 -7.70 7.20 -11.57
N ALA A 21 -7.83 8.43 -12.07
CA ALA A 21 -7.49 9.64 -11.33
C ALA A 21 -8.27 9.54 -10.02
N LEU A 22 -7.59 9.05 -8.99
CA LEU A 22 -8.08 9.03 -7.63
C LEU A 22 -8.34 10.49 -7.30
N ALA A 23 -9.61 10.83 -7.06
CA ALA A 23 -9.97 12.12 -6.50
C ALA A 23 -9.04 12.40 -5.32
N PRO A 24 -8.54 13.63 -5.14
CA PRO A 24 -7.63 13.95 -4.05
C PRO A 24 -8.31 13.53 -2.74
N TYR A 25 -7.60 12.70 -1.96
CA TYR A 25 -8.12 12.21 -0.70
C TYR A 25 -8.45 13.39 0.22
N ALA A 26 -9.63 13.35 0.85
CA ALA A 26 -10.08 14.43 1.72
C ALA A 26 -9.19 14.54 2.97
N THR A 27 -8.71 13.40 3.48
CA THR A 27 -7.75 13.32 4.58
C THR A 27 -6.61 12.33 4.28
N PRO A 28 -5.45 12.46 4.95
CA PRO A 28 -4.38 11.47 4.85
C PRO A 28 -4.83 10.06 5.26
N LEU A 29 -5.79 9.94 6.19
CA LEU A 29 -6.34 8.64 6.55
C LEU A 29 -7.08 8.01 5.36
N ASP A 30 -7.89 8.78 4.64
CA ASP A 30 -8.62 8.29 3.47
C ASP A 30 -7.68 7.76 2.37
N ALA A 31 -6.48 8.33 2.28
CA ALA A 31 -5.43 7.86 1.35
C ALA A 31 -4.90 6.47 1.68
N LEU A 32 -4.98 6.05 2.94
CA LEU A 32 -4.52 4.75 3.40
C LEU A 32 -5.62 3.69 3.40
N LEU A 33 -6.89 4.10 3.41
CA LEU A 33 -8.01 3.17 3.40
C LEU A 33 -8.22 2.63 1.99
N LEU A 34 -8.17 1.30 1.84
CA LEU A 34 -8.42 0.70 0.53
C LEU A 34 -9.85 1.04 0.06
N PRO A 35 -10.01 1.58 -1.18
CA PRO A 35 -11.32 1.90 -1.71
C PRO A 35 -12.25 0.68 -1.72
N ARG A 36 -13.53 0.90 -1.44
CA ARG A 36 -14.60 -0.13 -1.48
C ARG A 36 -14.34 -1.32 -0.55
N THR A 37 -13.48 -1.17 0.45
CA THR A 37 -13.19 -2.22 1.45
C THR A 37 -13.77 -1.79 2.80
N PRO A 38 -14.68 -2.57 3.41
CA PRO A 38 -15.28 -2.23 4.69
C PRO A 38 -14.20 -2.00 5.75
N VAL A 39 -14.36 -0.92 6.53
CA VAL A 39 -13.45 -0.54 7.61
C VAL A 39 -14.13 -0.83 8.94
N LYS A 40 -13.45 -1.58 9.80
CA LYS A 40 -13.81 -1.72 11.21
C LYS A 40 -12.86 -0.88 12.05
N THR A 41 -13.39 -0.01 12.88
CA THR A 41 -12.59 0.79 13.82
C THR A 41 -12.62 0.13 15.19
N LEU A 42 -11.44 -0.20 15.72
CA LEU A 42 -11.26 -0.69 17.07
C LEU A 42 -10.71 0.45 17.92
N GLN A 43 -11.44 0.81 18.98
CA GLN A 43 -11.05 1.86 19.90
C GLN A 43 -11.08 1.31 21.32
N ALA A 44 -9.93 1.37 22.01
CA ALA A 44 -9.78 0.91 23.38
C ALA A 44 -9.38 2.07 24.29
N GLY A 45 -10.37 2.66 24.96
CA GLY A 45 -10.17 3.83 25.84
C GLY A 45 -9.72 5.08 25.09
N GLY A 46 -9.00 5.98 25.78
CA GLY A 46 -8.44 7.22 25.21
C GLY A 46 -7.23 7.03 24.27
N LYS A 47 -7.02 5.82 23.73
CA LYS A 47 -5.93 5.53 22.78
C LYS A 47 -6.36 5.85 21.35
N SER A 48 -5.38 6.07 20.47
CA SER A 48 -5.64 6.22 19.04
C SER A 48 -6.37 4.99 18.48
N PRO A 49 -7.34 5.18 17.57
CA PRO A 49 -8.06 4.08 16.95
C PRO A 49 -7.14 3.21 16.08
N VAL A 50 -7.49 1.93 15.97
CA VAL A 50 -6.92 0.99 14.99
C VAL A 50 -7.99 0.72 13.94
N TYR A 51 -7.66 0.94 12.68
CA TYR A 51 -8.53 0.63 11.55
C TYR A 51 -8.17 -0.74 10.99
N LEU A 52 -9.18 -1.59 10.78
CA LEU A 52 -9.02 -2.94 10.27
C LEU A 52 -9.81 -3.09 8.97
N GLN A 53 -9.16 -3.58 7.93
CA GLN A 53 -9.76 -3.87 6.63
C GLN A 53 -9.48 -5.32 6.23
N LEU A 54 -10.49 -5.98 5.68
CA LEU A 54 -10.39 -7.31 5.09
C LEU A 54 -10.54 -7.18 3.57
N SER A 55 -9.43 -7.33 2.87
CA SER A 55 -9.38 -7.23 1.40
C SER A 55 -9.44 -8.61 0.77
N GLN A 56 -10.17 -8.71 -0.35
CA GLN A 56 -10.16 -9.91 -1.21
C GLN A 56 -8.91 -9.96 -2.12
N ARG A 57 -8.14 -8.87 -2.18
CA ARG A 57 -6.90 -8.83 -2.96
C ARG A 57 -5.82 -9.63 -2.27
N HIS A 58 -4.90 -10.17 -3.05
CA HIS A 58 -3.73 -10.85 -2.53
C HIS A 58 -2.81 -9.86 -1.79
N HIS A 59 -2.12 -10.31 -0.74
CA HIS A 59 -1.36 -9.41 0.15
C HIS A 59 -0.19 -8.74 -0.57
N THR A 60 0.36 -9.36 -1.62
CA THR A 60 1.37 -8.75 -2.52
C THR A 60 0.83 -7.53 -3.28
N GLU A 61 -0.41 -7.59 -3.75
CA GLU A 61 -1.07 -6.48 -4.46
C GLU A 61 -1.37 -5.33 -3.49
N VAL A 62 -1.80 -5.67 -2.28
CA VAL A 62 -2.03 -4.70 -1.21
C VAL A 62 -0.73 -4.01 -0.80
N LEU A 63 0.35 -4.78 -0.61
CA LEU A 63 1.69 -4.24 -0.32
C LEU A 63 2.14 -3.29 -1.43
N SER A 64 2.01 -3.72 -2.69
CA SER A 64 2.38 -2.92 -3.86
C SER A 64 1.58 -1.62 -3.95
N HIS A 65 0.30 -1.64 -3.58
CA HIS A 65 -0.53 -0.43 -3.51
C HIS A 65 0.03 0.59 -2.50
N TYR A 66 0.38 0.16 -1.29
CA TYR A 66 0.94 1.07 -0.27
C TYR A 66 2.33 1.60 -0.64
N LEU A 67 3.17 0.77 -1.27
CA LEU A 67 4.45 1.24 -1.81
C LEU A 67 4.23 2.27 -2.92
N ALA A 68 3.22 2.11 -3.77
CA ALA A 68 2.86 3.09 -4.80
C ALA A 68 2.49 4.47 -4.22
N LEU A 69 1.85 4.54 -3.05
CA LEU A 69 1.54 5.81 -2.38
C LEU A 69 2.81 6.62 -2.06
N THR A 70 3.93 5.94 -1.79
CA THR A 70 5.22 6.60 -1.48
C THR A 70 5.83 7.30 -2.70
N HIS A 71 5.45 6.90 -3.91
CA HIS A 71 5.89 7.53 -5.16
C HIS A 71 5.10 8.81 -5.49
N GLN A 72 3.94 9.03 -4.87
CA GLN A 72 3.06 10.19 -5.14
C GLN A 72 3.50 11.48 -4.42
N ASN A 73 4.74 11.55 -3.93
CA ASN A 73 5.35 12.72 -3.26
C ASN A 73 4.65 13.26 -1.99
N GLU A 74 3.53 12.68 -1.55
CA GLU A 74 2.85 13.09 -0.31
C GLU A 74 3.20 12.19 0.88
N TRP A 75 3.52 10.93 0.61
CA TRP A 75 3.93 9.94 1.59
C TRP A 75 5.42 9.67 1.53
N LYS A 76 6.00 9.35 2.67
CA LYS A 76 7.37 8.86 2.81
C LYS A 76 7.32 7.51 3.51
N LEU A 77 8.02 6.53 2.94
CA LEU A 77 8.30 5.27 3.61
C LEU A 77 9.42 5.47 4.62
N ASP A 78 9.11 5.30 5.91
CA ASP A 78 10.09 5.38 6.99
C ASP A 78 10.62 4.00 7.39
N PHE A 79 9.82 2.96 7.23
CA PHE A 79 10.22 1.57 7.44
C PHE A 79 9.36 0.61 6.61
N PRO A 80 9.93 -0.45 6.04
CA PRO A 80 11.37 -0.69 5.88
C PRO A 80 11.96 0.31 4.87
N SER A 81 13.26 0.27 4.59
CA SER A 81 13.81 1.02 3.46
C SER A 81 13.17 0.58 2.13
N LEU A 82 13.21 1.43 1.11
CA LEU A 82 12.65 1.10 -0.21
C LEU A 82 13.28 -0.17 -0.80
N SER A 83 14.59 -0.36 -0.62
CA SER A 83 15.30 -1.56 -1.06
C SER A 83 14.84 -2.82 -0.32
N GLU A 84 14.64 -2.74 1.00
CA GLU A 84 14.12 -3.86 1.79
C GLU A 84 12.68 -4.20 1.38
N ALA A 85 11.83 -3.19 1.17
CA ALA A 85 10.47 -3.38 0.66
C ALA A 85 10.47 -4.08 -0.71
N GLN A 86 11.39 -3.72 -1.61
CA GLN A 86 11.54 -4.38 -2.90
C GLN A 86 11.98 -5.85 -2.74
N ILE A 87 12.88 -6.14 -1.80
CA ILE A 87 13.28 -7.51 -1.48
C ILE A 87 12.08 -8.31 -0.99
N TRP A 88 11.24 -7.76 -0.11
CA TRP A 88 10.01 -8.40 0.35
C TRP A 88 9.08 -8.76 -0.82
N VAL A 89 8.84 -7.83 -1.74
CA VAL A 89 8.02 -8.08 -2.94
C VAL A 89 8.60 -9.19 -3.81
N GLN A 90 9.92 -9.32 -3.90
CA GLN A 90 10.57 -10.39 -4.68
C GLN A 90 10.58 -11.73 -3.93
N ALA A 91 10.75 -11.73 -2.61
CA ALA A 91 10.69 -12.92 -1.76
C ALA A 91 9.30 -13.58 -1.85
N LEU A 92 8.24 -12.76 -1.80
CA LEU A 92 6.86 -13.20 -1.96
C LEU A 92 6.57 -13.94 -3.27
N LYS A 93 7.21 -13.55 -4.38
CA LYS A 93 7.02 -14.26 -5.66
C LYS A 93 7.56 -15.69 -5.63
N LYS A 94 8.45 -15.99 -4.68
CA LYS A 94 9.15 -17.28 -4.55
C LYS A 94 8.64 -18.09 -3.35
N SER A 95 8.05 -17.43 -2.36
CA SER A 95 7.56 -18.04 -1.13
C SER A 95 6.19 -18.69 -1.33
N ARG A 96 5.98 -19.82 -0.66
CA ARG A 96 4.66 -20.48 -0.54
C ARG A 96 4.01 -20.21 0.82
N GLU A 97 4.69 -19.49 1.69
CA GLU A 97 4.22 -19.22 3.03
C GLU A 97 3.54 -17.86 3.13
N PRO A 98 2.51 -17.74 3.98
CA PRO A 98 1.83 -16.48 4.24
C PRO A 98 2.75 -15.54 5.02
N GLU A 99 3.23 -14.50 4.36
CA GLU A 99 4.10 -13.49 4.98
C GLU A 99 3.30 -12.31 5.54
N VAL A 100 3.79 -11.74 6.65
CA VAL A 100 3.27 -10.52 7.27
C VAL A 100 4.28 -9.40 7.09
N PHE A 101 3.82 -8.27 6.58
CA PHE A 101 4.63 -7.09 6.32
C PHE A 101 4.23 -5.96 7.24
N MET A 102 5.23 -5.17 7.64
CA MET A 102 5.03 -3.98 8.46
C MET A 102 5.56 -2.77 7.71
N LEU A 103 4.72 -1.74 7.53
CA LEU A 103 5.11 -0.48 6.90
C LEU A 103 4.89 0.69 7.85
N ASN A 104 5.85 1.59 7.91
CA ASN A 104 5.71 2.89 8.56
C ASN A 104 5.71 3.98 7.49
N LEU A 105 4.65 4.77 7.44
CA LEU A 105 4.45 5.83 6.47
C LEU A 105 4.26 7.16 7.20
N SER A 106 4.99 8.20 6.79
CA SER A 106 4.74 9.57 7.22
C SER A 106 4.20 10.41 6.08
N HIS A 107 3.11 11.15 6.36
CA HIS A 107 2.56 12.12 5.44
C HIS A 107 3.30 13.45 5.57
N ARG A 108 3.95 13.87 4.49
CA ARG A 108 4.91 14.99 4.49
C ARG A 108 4.28 16.33 4.88
N LYS A 109 3.01 16.56 4.53
CA LYS A 109 2.33 17.85 4.77
C LYS A 109 1.68 17.95 6.14
N SER A 110 1.02 16.88 6.59
CA SER A 110 0.15 16.94 7.78
C SER A 110 0.79 16.43 9.07
N LYS A 111 2.04 15.94 9.03
CA LYS A 111 2.71 15.28 10.18
C LYS A 111 1.92 14.09 10.73
N PHE A 112 1.18 13.43 9.85
CA PHE A 112 0.42 12.24 10.15
C PHE A 112 1.30 11.01 9.94
N ASN A 113 1.40 10.15 10.95
CA ASN A 113 2.15 8.91 10.85
C ASN A 113 1.20 7.72 10.89
N ALA A 114 1.48 6.73 10.05
CA ALA A 114 0.73 5.51 9.97
C ALA A 114 1.66 4.30 10.07
N TYR A 115 1.20 3.31 10.82
CA TYR A 115 1.83 2.01 11.01
C TYR A 115 0.87 0.97 10.47
N LEU A 116 1.28 0.27 9.43
CA LEU A 116 0.47 -0.69 8.72
C LEU A 116 1.01 -2.09 8.95
N THR A 117 0.12 -3.05 9.19
CA THR A 117 0.44 -4.46 9.01
C THR A 117 -0.41 -5.04 7.89
N ILE A 118 0.22 -5.83 7.02
CA ILE A 118 -0.40 -6.41 5.84
C ILE A 118 -0.03 -7.90 5.86
N GLY A 119 -1.02 -8.79 5.89
CA GLY A 119 -0.73 -10.22 5.93
C GLY A 119 -1.87 -11.05 5.37
N ALA A 120 -1.56 -12.30 5.03
CA ALA A 120 -2.59 -13.27 4.67
C ALA A 120 -3.35 -13.74 5.91
N LEU A 121 -4.66 -13.89 5.80
CA LEU A 121 -5.47 -14.61 6.79
C LEU A 121 -5.26 -16.12 6.62
N THR A 122 -4.65 -16.74 7.62
CA THR A 122 -4.45 -18.17 7.72
C THR A 122 -5.40 -18.74 8.77
N GLY A 123 -6.07 -19.86 8.47
CA GLY A 123 -6.78 -20.62 9.51
C GLY A 123 -8.31 -20.71 9.41
N THR A 124 -8.98 -20.02 8.48
CA THR A 124 -10.40 -20.30 8.19
C THR A 124 -10.63 -20.45 6.69
N SER A 125 -11.17 -21.60 6.25
CA SER A 125 -11.43 -21.89 4.82
C SER A 125 -12.30 -20.83 4.14
N ALA A 126 -13.20 -20.19 4.90
CA ALA A 126 -14.06 -19.11 4.43
C ALA A 126 -13.33 -17.77 4.16
N GLN A 127 -12.10 -17.60 4.67
CA GLN A 127 -11.30 -16.38 4.54
C GLN A 127 -9.88 -16.63 4.01
N ALA A 128 -9.58 -17.88 3.67
CA ALA A 128 -8.30 -18.26 3.08
C ALA A 128 -8.04 -17.45 1.80
N GLY A 129 -6.85 -16.86 1.69
CA GLY A 129 -6.47 -16.02 0.56
C GLY A 129 -6.87 -14.54 0.68
N ARG A 130 -7.59 -14.15 1.73
CA ARG A 130 -7.86 -12.73 2.03
C ARG A 130 -6.66 -12.08 2.72
N THR A 131 -6.52 -10.79 2.49
CA THR A 131 -5.52 -9.95 3.15
C THR A 131 -6.16 -9.21 4.31
N ILE A 132 -5.56 -9.34 5.49
CA ILE A 132 -5.85 -8.47 6.62
C ILE A 132 -4.91 -7.27 6.59
N ILE A 133 -5.49 -6.10 6.82
CA ILE A 133 -4.76 -4.85 6.92
C ILE A 133 -5.14 -4.21 8.25
N THR A 134 -4.15 -3.87 9.05
CA THR A 134 -4.35 -3.02 10.22
C THR A 134 -3.61 -1.71 10.00
N ILE A 135 -4.25 -0.61 10.37
CA ILE A 135 -3.70 0.73 10.27
C ILE A 135 -3.83 1.37 11.64
N TYR A 136 -2.70 1.69 12.23
CA TYR A 136 -2.60 2.46 13.46
C TYR A 136 -2.01 3.83 13.14
N THR A 137 -2.60 4.87 13.69
CA THR A 137 -2.21 6.25 13.36
C THR A 137 -1.81 7.01 14.61
N THR A 138 -0.70 7.74 14.56
CA THR A 138 -0.31 8.64 15.65
C THR A 138 -0.33 10.09 15.16
N PRO A 139 -0.95 11.00 15.92
CA PRO A 139 -0.63 12.40 15.79
C PRO A 139 0.75 12.61 16.42
N GLN A 140 1.81 12.73 15.63
CA GLN A 140 3.11 13.14 16.17
C GLN A 140 3.73 14.22 15.30
N ALA A 141 3.84 15.42 15.88
CA ALA A 141 4.73 16.45 15.35
C ALA A 141 6.18 15.97 15.47
N PHE A 142 6.90 15.91 14.34
CA PHE A 142 8.34 15.74 14.37
C PHE A 142 8.96 16.87 15.22
N GLY A 143 9.75 16.50 16.23
CA GLY A 143 10.53 17.44 17.04
C GLY A 143 10.02 17.71 18.45
N ARG A 144 9.94 16.68 19.30
CA ARG A 144 10.39 16.77 20.70
C ARG A 144 10.98 15.42 21.10
N SER A 145 12.25 15.19 20.76
CA SER A 145 13.11 14.42 21.66
C SER A 145 13.29 15.29 22.91
N GLY A 146 12.34 15.20 23.83
CA GLY A 146 12.45 15.80 25.14
C GLY A 146 13.31 14.89 26.00
N ARG A 147 14.56 15.32 26.18
CA ARG A 147 15.50 15.09 27.31
C ARG A 147 15.49 13.72 27.98
#